data_AF-A0A2R4TD69-F1
#
_entry.id   AF-A0A2R4TD69-F1
#
_cell.length_a   1.000
_cell.length_b   1.000
_cell.length_c   1.000
_cell.angle_alpha   90.00
_cell.angle_beta   90.00
_cell.angle_gamma   90.00
#
_symmetry.space_group_name_H-M   'P 1'
#
loop_
_entity.id
_entity.type
_entity.pdbx_description
1 polymer ?
#
loop_
_entity_poly.entity_id
_entity_poly.type
_entity_poly.pdbx_seq_one_letter_code
_entity_poly.pdbx_strand_id
1 'polypeptide(L)' 'MFVTTPEFLPQHRQQRGQLLQIVSAAEARGQLRVVEMNQQVLGNLDRIITALEADEAPGGTEVADAG' A
#
# COMPACT_ATOMS: atom_id res chain seq x y z
N MET A 1 2.23 16.93 10.15
CA MET A 1 2.41 16.50 8.75
C MET A 1 2.84 15.04 8.81
N PHE A 2 1.97 14.10 8.44
CA PHE A 2 2.31 12.67 8.43
C PHE A 2 3.16 12.40 7.19
N VAL A 3 4.47 12.46 7.37
CA VAL A 3 5.44 12.17 6.32
C VAL A 3 5.41 10.65 6.17
N THR A 4 4.79 10.15 5.11
CA THR A 4 5.05 8.80 4.62
C THR A 4 6.46 8.81 4.05
N THR A 5 7.45 8.79 4.94
CA THR A 5 8.85 8.67 4.59
C THR A 5 9.10 7.23 4.13
N PRO A 6 9.99 6.99 3.17
CA PRO A 6 10.36 5.65 2.71
C PRO A 6 10.86 4.70 3.81
N GLU A 7 11.21 5.23 4.97
CA GLU A 7 11.48 4.51 6.22
C GLU A 7 10.34 3.55 6.64
N PHE A 8 9.10 3.84 6.24
CA PHE A 8 7.90 3.03 6.57
C PHE A 8 7.56 1.96 5.52
N LEU A 9 8.27 1.92 4.39
CA LEU A 9 8.08 0.94 3.30
C LEU A 9 8.15 -0.53 3.77
N PRO A 10 9.10 -0.96 4.62
CA PRO A 10 9.08 -2.31 5.18
C PRO A 10 7.87 -2.58 6.08
N GLN A 11 7.39 -1.59 6.83
CA GLN A 11 6.18 -1.73 7.65
C GLN A 11 4.92 -1.84 6.79
N HIS A 12 4.82 -1.11 5.69
CA HIS A 12 3.70 -1.26 4.74
C HIS A 12 3.69 -2.65 4.08
N ARG A 13 4.86 -3.19 3.71
CA ARG A 13 4.97 -4.57 3.20
C ARG A 13 4.55 -5.61 4.24
N GLN A 14 4.95 -5.43 5.49
CA GLN A 14 4.52 -6.32 6.58
C GLN A 14 3.01 -6.23 6.80
N GLN A 15 2.45 -5.01 6.84
CA GLN A 15 1.03 -4.77 7.01
C GLN A 15 0.22 -5.41 5.88
N ARG A 16 0.68 -5.32 4.64
CA ARG A 16 0.10 -6.03 3.48
C ARG A 16 0.05 -7.54 3.70
N GLY A 17 1.15 -8.14 4.15
CA GLY A 17 1.22 -9.57 4.44
C GLY A 17 0.22 -10.00 5.52
N GLN A 18 0.08 -9.22 6.59
CA GLN A 18 -0.91 -9.47 7.65
C GLN A 18 -2.34 -9.35 7.13
N LEU A 19 -2.63 -8.32 6.34
CA LEU A 19 -3.96 -8.11 5.77
C LEU A 19 -4.36 -9.23 4.80
N LEU A 20 -3.42 -9.75 4.02
CA LEU A 20 -3.65 -10.92 3.16
C LEU A 20 -4.06 -12.16 3.96
N GLN A 21 -3.45 -12.40 5.12
CA GLN A 21 -3.85 -13.51 5.99
C GLN A 21 -5.26 -13.31 6.55
N ILE A 22 -5.61 -12.08 6.94
CA ILE A 22 -6.94 -11.75 7.43
C ILE A 22 -7.99 -11.94 6.33
N VAL A 23 -7.69 -11.48 5.10
CA VAL A 23 -8.56 -11.68 3.93
C VAL A 23 -8.75 -13.16 3.66
N SER A 24 -7.67 -13.94 3.60
CA SER A 24 -7.76 -15.38 3.34
C SER A 24 -8.58 -16.12 4.42
N ALA A 25 -8.40 -15.76 5.70
CA ALA A 25 -9.20 -16.31 6.78
C ALA A 25 -10.66 -15.87 6.72
N ALA A 26 -10.95 -14.63 6.32
CA ALA A 26 -12.30 -14.10 6.15
C ALA A 26 -13.02 -14.75 4.95
N GLU A 27 -12.31 -14.99 3.84
CA GLU A 27 -12.80 -15.72 2.66
C GLU A 27 -13.18 -17.15 3.04
N ALA A 28 -12.31 -17.87 3.76
CA ALA A 28 -12.59 -19.22 4.23
C ALA A 28 -13.80 -19.28 5.18
N ARG A 29 -14.09 -18.18 5.89
CA ARG A 29 -15.26 -18.04 6.78
C ARG A 29 -16.51 -17.51 6.07
N GLY A 30 -16.45 -17.20 4.77
CA GLY A 30 -17.56 -16.63 4.00
C GLY A 30 -17.91 -15.19 4.37
N GLN A 31 -16.99 -14.44 5.00
CA GLN A 31 -17.21 -13.06 5.45
C GLN A 31 -16.95 -12.05 4.33
N LEU A 32 -17.76 -12.11 3.26
CA LEU A 32 -17.58 -11.34 2.02
C LEU A 32 -17.43 -9.82 2.26
N ARG A 33 -18.19 -9.25 3.20
CA ARG A 33 -18.11 -7.82 3.55
C ARG A 33 -16.72 -7.43 4.09
N VAL A 34 -16.13 -8.29 4.92
CA VAL A 34 -14.81 -8.09 5.52
C VAL A 34 -13.72 -8.26 4.47
N VAL A 35 -13.90 -9.22 3.57
CA VAL A 35 -13.02 -9.44 2.41
C VAL A 35 -12.98 -8.22 1.51
N GLU A 36 -14.14 -7.70 1.09
CA GLU A 36 -14.22 -6.50 0.24
C GLU A 36 -13.52 -5.29 0.87
N MET A 37 -13.81 -5.00 2.15
CA MET A 37 -13.19 -3.87 2.84
C MET A 37 -11.67 -4.03 2.93
N ASN A 38 -11.19 -5.21 3.29
CA ASN A 38 -9.76 -5.47 3.40
C ASN A 38 -9.06 -5.49 2.03
N GLN A 39 -9.72 -5.94 0.96
CA GLN A 39 -9.20 -5.84 -0.41
C GLN A 39 -9.07 -4.38 -0.85
N GLN A 40 -10.02 -3.51 -0.50
CA GLN A 40 -9.91 -2.07 -0.78
C GLN A 40 -8.73 -1.44 -0.02
N VAL A 41 -8.52 -1.83 1.24
CA VAL A 41 -7.37 -1.37 2.04
C VAL A 41 -6.05 -1.90 1.47
N LEU A 42 -5.99 -3.16 1.02
CA LEU A 42 -4.85 -3.73 0.31
C LEU A 42 -4.50 -2.93 -0.96
N GLY A 43 -5.50 -2.58 -1.76
CA GLY A 43 -5.29 -1.77 -2.97
C GLY A 43 -4.72 -0.37 -2.67
N ASN A 44 -5.15 0.25 -1.56
CA ASN A 44 -4.56 1.51 -1.13
C ASN A 44 -3.13 1.36 -0.60
N LEU A 45 -2.85 0.29 0.16
CA LEU A 45 -1.49 -0.05 0.61
C LEU A 45 -0.55 -0.27 -0.58
N ASP A 46 -0.99 -1.00 -1.61
CA ASP A 46 -0.19 -1.25 -2.81
C ASP A 46 0.13 0.04 -3.56
N ARG A 47 -0.82 0.99 -3.67
CA ARG A 47 -0.55 2.32 -4.23
C ARG A 47 0.46 3.10 -3.41
N ILE A 48 0.35 3.08 -2.08
CA ILE A 48 1.30 3.77 -1.19
C ILE A 48 2.70 3.16 -1.33
N ILE A 49 2.82 1.84 -1.29
CA ILE A 49 4.09 1.13 -1.48
C ILE A 49 4.70 1.49 -2.84
N THR A 50 3.91 1.44 -3.91
CA THR A 50 4.36 1.78 -5.27
C THR A 50 4.85 3.24 -5.36
N ALA A 51 4.12 4.18 -4.74
CA ALA A 51 4.51 5.58 -4.73
C ALA A 51 5.81 5.79 -3.93
N LEU A 52 5.96 5.13 -2.79
CA LEU A 52 7.18 5.20 -1.98
C LEU A 52 8.38 4.52 -2.66
N GLU A 53 8.17 3.42 -3.37
CA GLU A 53 9.22 2.75 -4.17
C GLU A 53 9.65 3.62 -5.35
N ALA A 54 8.73 4.38 -5.94
CA ALA A 54 9.03 5.33 -7.01
C ALA A 54 9.78 6.58 -6.51
N ASP A 55 9.47 7.06 -5.30
CA ASP A 55 10.12 8.22 -4.67
C ASP A 55 11.56 7.89 -4.20
N GLU A 56 11.82 6.63 -3.83
CA GLU A 56 13.17 6.12 -3.47
C GLU A 56 14.07 5.82 -4.68
N ALA A 57 13.50 5.74 -5.89
CA ALA A 57 14.31 5.58 -7.10
C ALA A 57 15.02 6.91 -7.40
N PRO A 58 16.36 6.94 -7.57
CA PRO A 58 17.08 8.16 -7.94
C PRO A 58 16.76 8.48 -9.40
N GLY A 59 15.64 9.15 -9.59
CA GLY A 59 15.03 9.46 -10.87
C GLY A 59 13.83 10.36 -10.63
N GLY A 60 14.03 11.39 -9.79
CA GLY A 60 13.07 12.45 -9.58
C GLY A 60 12.60 12.93 -10.95
N THR A 61 11.33 12.71 -11.24
CA THR A 61 10.69 13.42 -12.33
C THR A 61 10.66 14.87 -11.87
N GLU A 62 11.66 15.65 -12.30
CA GLU A 62 11.54 17.09 -12.39
C GLU A 62 10.25 17.36 -13.17
N VAL A 63 9.23 17.81 -12.43
CA VAL A 63 8.13 18.55 -13.01
C VAL A 63 8.74 19.83 -13.60
N ALA A 64 9.14 19.75 -14.87
CA ALA A 64 9.51 20.91 -15.67
C ALA A 64 8.22 21.70 -15.96
N ASP A 65 7.86 22.59 -15.03
CA ASP A 65 7.06 23.76 -15.33
C ASP A 65 7.98 24.80 -16.01
N ALA A 66 7.87 24.91 -17.33
CA ALA A 66 8.15 26.13 -18.10
C ALA A 66 7.76 25.95 -19.59
N GLY A 67 6.75 26.71 -20.04
CA GLY A 67 6.40 26.87 -21.45
C GLY A 67 5.18 27.76 -21.66
#